data_AF-A0A853JQX2-F1
#
_entry.id   AF-A0A853JQX2-F1
#
_cell.length_a   1.000
_cell.length_b   1.000
_cell.length_c   1.000
_cell.angle_alpha   90.00
_cell.angle_beta   90.00
_cell.angle_gamma   90.00
#
_symmetry.space_group_name_H-M   'P 1'
#
loop_
_entity.id
_entity.type
_entity.pdbx_description
1 polymer ?
#
loop_
_entity_poly.entity_id
_entity_poly.type
_entity_poly.pdbx_seq_one_letter_code
_entity_poly.pdbx_strand_id
1 'polypeptide(L)'
;MSAMRRKNDEGIVSSVNDRTFSGKLEDIKKDIIIDEFGKKRICHTFVIKSVFSIKSYIYKGPVSINLLDYFEIGEKVIHHAGYAVPTKKNRSPGTPRICIECCEIIPSGNSSCPFCGKGIAR
;
A
#
# COMPACT_ATOMS: atom_id res chain seq x y z
N MET A 1 8.76 -3.14 28.68
CA MET A 1 7.83 -4.00 27.94
C MET A 1 8.05 -3.77 26.45
N SER A 2 8.84 -4.65 25.82
CA SER A 2 9.28 -4.50 24.42
C SER A 2 8.20 -5.05 23.48
N ALA A 3 7.44 -4.15 22.85
CA ALA A 3 6.50 -4.55 21.80
C ALA A 3 7.30 -4.98 20.57
N MET A 4 7.31 -6.30 20.36
CA MET A 4 7.91 -7.01 19.23
C MET A 4 7.36 -6.42 17.92
N ARG A 5 8.15 -5.57 17.26
CA ARG A 5 7.91 -5.11 15.89
C ARG A 5 7.93 -6.35 14.99
N ARG A 6 6.76 -6.89 14.65
CA ARG A 6 6.61 -7.70 13.44
C ARG A 6 6.77 -6.74 12.27
N LYS A 7 8.04 -6.51 11.92
CA LYS A 7 8.48 -5.95 10.65
C LYS A 7 7.87 -6.86 9.57
N ASN A 8 6.88 -6.36 8.86
CA ASN A 8 6.54 -6.88 7.54
C ASN A 8 7.72 -6.51 6.63
N ASP A 9 8.85 -7.22 6.75
CA ASP A 9 10.08 -7.02 5.97
C ASP A 9 9.90 -7.44 4.49
N GLU A 10 8.74 -7.99 4.10
CA GLU A 10 8.54 -8.60 2.78
C GLU A 10 8.07 -7.62 1.69
N GLY A 11 8.00 -6.30 1.94
CA GLY A 11 7.30 -5.37 1.04
C GLY A 11 8.00 -4.05 0.70
N ILE A 12 9.28 -3.86 1.00
CA ILE A 12 9.95 -2.58 0.67
C ILE A 12 11.25 -2.87 -0.10
N VAL A 13 11.16 -3.02 -1.42
CA VAL A 13 12.35 -2.95 -2.29
C VAL A 13 12.62 -1.48 -2.63
N SER A 14 13.04 -0.71 -1.62
CA SER A 14 13.76 0.57 -1.76
C SER A 14 14.24 1.05 -0.38
N SER A 15 14.97 0.18 0.33
CA SER A 15 15.47 0.41 1.69
C SER A 15 16.65 1.40 1.79
N VAL A 16 16.72 2.40 0.91
CA VAL A 16 17.83 3.39 0.92
C VAL A 16 17.34 4.81 1.18
N ASN A 17 16.05 5.13 1.01
CA ASN A 17 15.49 6.46 1.36
C ASN A 17 13.96 6.43 1.43
N ASP A 18 13.41 5.59 2.32
CA ASP A 18 11.96 5.50 2.52
C ASP A 18 11.45 6.75 3.25
N ARG A 19 10.99 7.73 2.47
CA ARG A 19 10.38 8.97 2.94
C ARG A 19 8.98 9.05 2.36
N THR A 20 8.09 9.68 3.11
CA THR A 20 6.74 10.01 2.64
C THR A 20 6.83 10.72 1.29
N PHE A 21 6.16 10.18 0.28
CA PHE A 21 6.23 10.65 -1.09
C PHE A 21 4.83 10.86 -1.63
N SER A 22 4.58 12.03 -2.21
CA SER A 22 3.27 12.35 -2.78
C SER A 22 3.40 12.64 -4.27
N GLY A 23 2.46 12.11 -5.03
CA GLY A 23 2.47 12.22 -6.49
C GLY A 23 1.16 11.72 -7.09
N LYS A 24 1.17 11.51 -8.40
CA LYS A 24 0.11 10.82 -9.12
C LYS A 24 0.52 9.37 -9.34
N LEU A 25 -0.43 8.46 -9.22
CA LEU A 25 -0.22 7.08 -9.63
C LEU A 25 -0.11 7.06 -11.16
N GLU A 26 1.07 6.74 -11.68
CA GLU A 26 1.32 6.66 -13.13
C GLU A 26 0.99 5.26 -13.65
N ASP A 27 1.28 4.22 -12.87
CA ASP A 27 1.02 2.84 -13.25
C ASP A 27 0.85 1.95 -12.00
N ILE A 28 0.07 0.88 -12.16
CA ILE A 28 -0.09 -0.17 -11.15
C ILE A 28 -0.10 -1.53 -11.84
N LYS A 29 0.88 -2.37 -11.50
CA LYS A 29 1.01 -3.72 -12.05
C LYS A 29 0.74 -4.76 -10.99
N LYS A 30 0.13 -5.87 -11.40
CA LYS A 30 -0.14 -7.03 -10.56
C LYS A 30 0.53 -8.25 -11.19
N ASP A 31 1.42 -8.86 -10.45
CA ASP A 31 2.07 -10.11 -10.80
C ASP A 31 1.80 -11.17 -9.73
N ILE A 32 1.76 -12.44 -10.12
CA ILE A 32 1.69 -13.55 -9.18
C ILE A 32 3.08 -14.17 -9.12
N ILE A 33 3.70 -14.09 -7.96
CA ILE A 33 5.02 -14.67 -7.70
C ILE A 33 4.86 -15.91 -6.83
N ILE A 34 5.76 -16.88 -7.02
CA ILE A 34 5.85 -18.06 -6.17
C ILE A 34 6.99 -17.79 -5.20
N ASP A 35 6.70 -17.84 -3.90
CA ASP A 35 7.68 -17.65 -2.85
C ASP A 35 8.65 -18.85 -2.77
N GLU A 36 9.75 -18.72 -2.02
CA GLU A 36 10.77 -19.77 -1.88
C GLU A 36 10.19 -21.06 -1.28
N PHE A 37 9.05 -20.96 -0.58
CA PHE A 37 8.28 -22.06 -0.01
C PHE A 37 7.18 -22.62 -0.94
N GLY A 38 7.17 -22.25 -2.23
CA GLY A 38 6.16 -22.72 -3.20
C GLY A 38 4.77 -22.08 -3.03
N LYS A 39 4.63 -21.08 -2.16
CA LYS A 39 3.35 -20.39 -1.93
C LYS A 39 3.14 -19.29 -2.97
N LYS A 40 1.98 -19.29 -3.62
CA LYS A 40 1.58 -18.20 -4.51
C LYS A 40 1.32 -16.94 -3.69
N ARG A 41 1.93 -15.83 -4.10
CA ARG A 41 1.76 -14.50 -3.53
C ARG A 41 1.48 -13.51 -4.65
N ILE A 42 0.79 -12.44 -4.32
CA ILE A 42 0.56 -11.33 -5.24
C ILE A 42 1.64 -10.28 -5.02
N CYS A 43 2.12 -9.71 -6.12
CA CYS A 43 3.10 -8.63 -6.15
C CYS A 43 2.44 -7.45 -6.87
N HIS A 44 2.12 -6.40 -6.13
CA HIS A 44 1.60 -5.15 -6.68
C HIS A 44 2.72 -4.13 -6.76
N THR A 45 3.03 -3.65 -7.97
CA THR A 45 4.01 -2.60 -8.19
C THR A 45 3.30 -1.28 -8.48
N PHE A 46 3.45 -0.31 -7.59
CA PHE A 46 2.92 1.04 -7.71
C PHE A 46 4.00 1.97 -8.24
N VAL A 47 3.74 2.62 -9.36
CA VAL A 47 4.62 3.66 -9.91
C VAL A 47 4.00 5.01 -9.61
N ILE A 48 4.63 5.79 -8.74
CA ILE A 48 4.16 7.11 -8.33
C ILE A 48 5.08 8.17 -8.93
N LYS A 49 4.49 9.10 -9.67
CA LYS A 49 5.19 10.22 -10.28
C LYS A 49 4.85 11.52 -9.60
N SER A 50 5.89 12.20 -9.13
CA SER A 50 5.83 13.61 -8.73
C SER A 50 6.39 14.49 -9.85
N VAL A 51 6.37 15.81 -9.65
CA VAL A 51 6.85 16.78 -10.65
C VAL A 51 8.33 16.58 -10.99
N PHE A 52 9.12 16.15 -9.99
CA PHE A 52 10.60 16.08 -10.09
C PHE A 52 11.17 14.66 -10.04
N SER A 53 10.35 13.64 -9.75
CA SER A 53 10.85 12.27 -9.57
C SER A 53 9.75 11.23 -9.75
N ILE A 54 10.17 10.04 -10.16
CA ILE A 54 9.33 8.84 -10.24
C ILE A 54 9.86 7.84 -9.23
N LYS A 55 8.98 7.23 -8.44
CA LYS A 55 9.31 6.20 -7.46
C LYS A 55 8.39 5.01 -7.62
N SER A 56 8.97 3.82 -7.50
CA SER A 56 8.25 2.56 -7.55
C SER A 56 8.22 1.91 -6.17
N TYR A 57 7.07 1.35 -5.80
CA TYR A 57 6.83 0.69 -4.53
C TYR A 57 6.23 -0.68 -4.78
N ILE A 58 6.75 -1.71 -4.12
CA ILE A 58 6.38 -3.10 -4.41
C ILE A 58 5.75 -3.71 -3.17
N TYR A 59 4.45 -3.92 -3.20
CA TYR A 59 3.72 -4.65 -2.18
C TYR A 59 3.69 -6.15 -2.52
N LYS A 60 4.06 -6.99 -1.57
CA LYS A 60 3.88 -8.44 -1.66
C LYS A 60 2.87 -8.89 -0.60
N GLY A 61 1.88 -9.66 -1.02
CA GLY A 61 0.77 -10.07 -0.15
C GLY A 61 0.08 -11.36 -0.57
N PRO A 62 -1.00 -11.75 0.11
CA PRO A 62 -1.81 -12.89 -0.26
C PRO A 62 -2.58 -12.65 -1.58
N VAL A 63 -2.82 -13.73 -2.33
CA VAL A 63 -3.42 -13.69 -3.68
C VAL A 63 -4.85 -13.14 -3.70
N SER A 64 -5.54 -13.19 -2.55
CA SER A 64 -6.89 -12.66 -2.37
C SER A 64 -7.00 -11.15 -2.51
N ILE A 65 -5.88 -10.40 -2.43
CA ILE A 65 -5.90 -8.94 -2.38
C ILE A 65 -5.72 -8.36 -3.79
N ASN A 66 -6.76 -7.69 -4.29
CA ASN A 66 -6.70 -6.98 -5.57
C ASN A 66 -6.75 -5.46 -5.37
N LEU A 67 -5.60 -4.79 -5.49
CA LEU A 67 -5.50 -3.34 -5.35
C LEU A 67 -5.77 -2.60 -6.66
N LEU A 68 -5.78 -3.30 -7.80
CA LEU A 68 -6.05 -2.73 -9.12
C LEU A 68 -7.44 -2.08 -9.21
N ASP A 69 -8.46 -2.71 -8.60
CA ASP A 69 -9.84 -2.20 -8.67
C ASP A 69 -10.05 -0.96 -7.80
N TYR A 70 -9.15 -0.74 -6.83
CA TYR A 70 -9.25 0.39 -5.92
C TYR A 70 -8.52 1.62 -6.45
N PHE A 71 -7.39 1.46 -7.14
CA PHE A 71 -6.58 2.58 -7.60
C PHE A 71 -6.85 2.92 -9.07
N GLU A 72 -7.07 4.20 -9.33
CA GLU A 72 -7.20 4.72 -10.69
C GLU A 72 -5.90 5.38 -11.14
N ILE A 73 -5.48 5.10 -12.37
CA ILE A 73 -4.31 5.74 -12.98
C ILE A 73 -4.59 7.25 -13.12
N GLY A 74 -3.61 8.07 -12.73
CA GLY A 74 -3.68 9.52 -12.68
C GLY A 74 -4.16 10.08 -11.33
N GLU A 75 -4.63 9.24 -10.42
CA GLU A 75 -5.11 9.66 -9.11
C GLU A 75 -3.95 10.14 -8.21
N LYS A 76 -4.21 11.14 -7.36
CA LYS A 76 -3.21 11.64 -6.39
C LYS A 76 -3.11 10.68 -5.22
N VAL A 77 -1.92 10.13 -5.01
CA VAL A 77 -1.62 9.18 -3.93
C VAL A 77 -0.45 9.67 -3.06
N ILE A 78 -0.41 9.19 -1.82
CA ILE A 78 0.64 9.46 -0.84
C ILE A 78 1.19 8.12 -0.36
N HIS A 79 2.45 7.85 -0.68
CA HIS A 79 3.23 6.82 -0.04
C HIS A 79 3.68 7.29 1.34
N HIS A 80 3.48 6.47 2.37
CA HIS A 80 3.94 6.75 3.73
C HIS A 80 5.19 5.92 4.02
N ALA A 81 6.20 6.54 4.65
CA ALA A 81 7.41 5.83 5.03
C ALA A 81 7.09 4.63 5.94
N GLY A 82 7.68 3.46 5.63
CA GLY A 82 7.48 2.20 6.34
C GLY A 82 6.31 1.35 5.83
N TYR A 83 5.58 1.80 4.80
CA TYR A 83 4.46 1.07 4.21
C TYR A 83 4.71 0.80 2.74
N ALA A 84 4.22 -0.32 2.20
CA ALA A 84 4.39 -0.65 0.79
C ALA A 84 3.26 -0.10 -0.09
N VAL A 85 2.08 0.10 0.50
CA VAL A 85 0.87 0.52 -0.22
C VAL A 85 0.62 2.00 0.02
N PRO A 86 0.44 2.81 -1.03
CA PRO A 86 0.14 4.22 -0.89
C PRO A 86 -1.33 4.46 -0.48
N THR A 87 -1.63 5.63 0.05
CA THR A 87 -3.00 6.09 0.34
C THR A 87 -3.51 7.05 -0.72
N LYS A 88 -4.83 7.09 -0.94
CA LYS A 88 -5.46 8.13 -1.78
C LYS A 88 -5.41 9.48 -1.07
N LYS A 89 -4.96 10.53 -1.77
CA LYS A 89 -4.89 11.90 -1.22
C LYS A 89 -6.27 12.56 -1.19
N ASN A 90 -7.05 12.39 -2.24
CA ASN A 90 -8.41 12.91 -2.29
C ASN A 90 -9.33 11.95 -1.53
N ARG A 91 -9.87 12.46 -0.42
CA ARG A 91 -10.77 11.73 0.47
C ARG A 91 -12.18 12.26 0.26
N SER A 92 -12.91 11.66 -0.67
CA SER A 92 -14.35 11.90 -0.74
C SER A 92 -15.00 11.30 0.51
N PRO A 93 -15.76 12.06 1.31
CA PRO A 93 -16.49 11.49 2.43
C PRO A 93 -17.48 10.44 1.88
N GLY A 94 -17.31 9.18 2.26
CA GLY A 94 -18.14 8.06 1.82
C GLY A 94 -17.42 7.02 0.94
N THR A 95 -16.18 7.25 0.50
CA THR A 95 -15.44 6.19 -0.21
C THR A 95 -14.82 5.20 0.78
N PRO A 96 -14.90 3.88 0.48
CA PRO A 96 -14.19 2.87 1.25
C PRO A 96 -12.68 3.14 1.19
N ARG A 97 -11.95 2.76 2.24
CA ARG A 97 -10.49 2.93 2.32
C ARG A 97 -9.82 1.58 2.28
N ILE A 98 -8.55 1.53 1.91
CA ILE A 98 -7.73 0.33 2.11
C ILE A 98 -6.78 0.57 3.27
N CYS A 99 -6.65 -0.43 4.15
CA CYS A 99 -5.62 -0.43 5.17
C CYS A 99 -4.24 -0.62 4.51
N ILE A 100 -3.32 0.31 4.68
CA ILE A 100 -1.96 0.20 4.12
C ILE A 100 -1.11 -0.93 4.72
N GLU A 101 -1.60 -1.60 5.77
CA GLU A 101 -0.91 -2.71 6.41
C GLU A 101 -1.47 -4.08 6.04
N CYS A 102 -2.77 -4.29 6.23
CA CYS A 102 -3.41 -5.56 5.90
C CYS A 102 -4.08 -5.57 4.53
N CYS A 103 -4.13 -4.42 3.84
CA CYS A 103 -4.75 -4.25 2.52
C CYS A 103 -6.24 -4.62 2.46
N GLU A 104 -6.91 -4.66 3.61
CA GLU A 104 -8.35 -4.87 3.75
C GLU A 104 -9.14 -3.58 3.52
N ILE A 105 -10.38 -3.74 3.05
CA ILE A 105 -11.30 -2.63 2.85
C ILE A 105 -11.87 -2.19 4.20
N ILE A 106 -11.58 -0.95 4.56
CA ILE A 106 -12.13 -0.27 5.72
C ILE A 106 -13.39 0.48 5.29
N PRO A 107 -14.55 0.18 5.90
CA PRO A 107 -15.77 0.94 5.70
C PRO A 107 -15.59 2.43 6.00
N SER A 108 -16.30 3.28 5.26
CA SER A 108 -16.31 4.72 5.49
C SER A 108 -16.79 5.05 6.92
N GLY A 109 -16.07 5.94 7.61
CA GLY A 109 -16.43 6.39 8.96
C GLY A 109 -15.59 5.77 10.09
N ASN A 110 -14.88 4.68 9.82
CA ASN A 110 -13.97 4.09 10.81
C ASN A 110 -12.64 4.87 10.90
N SER A 111 -12.14 5.07 12.11
CA SER A 111 -10.84 5.72 12.40
C SER A 111 -9.68 4.73 12.50
N SER A 112 -9.99 3.44 12.59
CA SER A 112 -9.05 2.32 12.66
C SER A 112 -9.48 1.21 11.68
N CYS A 113 -8.54 0.38 11.28
CA CYS A 113 -8.84 -0.81 10.51
C CYS A 113 -9.51 -1.86 11.42
N PRO A 114 -10.70 -2.38 11.08
CA PRO A 114 -11.38 -3.39 11.90
C PRO A 114 -10.66 -4.75 11.91
N PHE A 115 -9.78 -5.00 10.94
CA PHE A 115 -9.07 -6.27 10.80
C PHE A 115 -7.73 -6.31 11.55
N CYS A 116 -6.93 -5.25 11.46
CA CYS A 116 -5.62 -5.20 12.13
C CYS A 116 -5.58 -4.29 13.36
N GLY A 117 -6.66 -3.56 13.66
CA GLY A 117 -6.77 -2.66 14.81
C GLY A 117 -5.93 -1.38 14.70
N LYS A 118 -5.12 -1.22 13.64
CA LYS A 118 -4.25 -0.06 13.50
C LYS A 118 -4.99 1.18 13.05
N GLY A 119 -4.54 2.33 13.54
CA GLY A 119 -5.06 3.64 13.14
C GLY A 119 -4.87 3.86 11.65
N ILE A 120 -5.90 4.39 11.00
CA ILE A 120 -5.81 4.74 9.58
C ILE A 120 -4.89 5.94 9.46
N ALA A 121 -3.83 5.83 8.66
CA ALA A 121 -2.95 6.96 8.36
C ALA A 121 -3.79 8.13 7.83
N ARG A 122 -3.82 9.21 8.63
CA ARG A 122 -4.45 10.48 8.27
C ARG A 122 -3.57 11.30 7.34
#